data_AF-A0A927R141-F1
#
_entry.id   AF-A0A927R141-F1
#
_cell.length_a   1.000
_cell.length_b   1.000
_cell.length_c   1.000
_cell.angle_alpha   90.00
_cell.angle_beta   90.00
_cell.angle_gamma   90.00
#
_symmetry.space_group_name_H-M   'P 1'
#
loop_
_entity.id
_entity.type
_entity.pdbx_description
1 polymer ?
#
loop_
_entity_poly.entity_id
_entity_poly.type
_entity_poly.pdbx_seq_one_letter_code
_entity_poly.pdbx_strand_id
1 'polypeptide(L)'
;MAFGAAVLLVLALVGGGLWRYFDHPESPIHESAVDDAAKKVDGVLDRFEYDHLFKADDYAHSAGQHPDVKVLAVTGETHWETGVTLVLQVTGHGVEIGADGSVIDERDEPVCFRIQLGPDDDGRDDDIDCPAGKSVPVTKDPSLTGVDARLKSALEAAGPDEPAVRAAIIALKLDPAIRQDVAAKDGRVGVALRAAQYDCILARVTSTGAEIWRPSHTQLAPGELPCAAGIALSSTFGKYPH
;
A
#
# COMPACT_ATOMS: atom_id res chain seq x y z
N MET A 1 9.12 45.01 -73.31
CA MET A 1 10.51 44.54 -73.10
C MET A 1 11.08 45.30 -71.91
N ALA A 2 11.14 44.67 -70.74
CA ALA A 2 12.06 44.98 -69.63
C ALA A 2 11.87 43.88 -68.58
N PHE A 3 12.99 43.25 -68.24
CA PHE A 3 13.14 42.05 -67.42
C PHE A 3 13.24 42.41 -65.92
N GLY A 4 12.93 41.41 -65.07
CA GLY A 4 13.55 41.22 -63.75
C GLY A 4 12.88 41.97 -62.58
N ALA A 5 12.81 41.45 -61.37
CA ALA A 5 13.35 40.21 -60.81
C ALA A 5 12.51 39.85 -59.56
N ALA A 6 12.23 38.56 -59.41
CA ALA A 6 11.80 37.99 -58.15
C ALA A 6 13.00 37.93 -57.20
N VAL A 7 12.84 38.42 -55.97
CA VAL A 7 13.73 38.06 -54.85
C VAL A 7 12.84 37.69 -53.67
N LEU A 8 12.81 36.38 -53.41
CA LEU A 8 12.37 35.74 -52.19
C LEU A 8 13.27 36.18 -51.02
N LEU A 9 12.68 36.53 -49.88
CA LEU A 9 13.38 36.59 -48.60
C LEU A 9 12.57 35.82 -47.56
N VAL A 10 12.82 34.50 -47.57
CA VAL A 10 12.53 33.59 -46.47
C VAL A 10 13.57 33.86 -45.40
N LEU A 11 13.20 34.51 -44.30
CA LEU A 11 14.03 34.58 -43.10
C LEU A 11 13.69 33.43 -42.17
N ALA A 12 14.71 32.64 -41.89
CA ALA A 12 14.68 31.35 -41.27
C ALA A 12 14.35 31.41 -39.77
N LEU A 13 13.50 30.47 -39.38
CA LEU A 13 13.31 29.91 -38.06
C LEU A 13 14.62 29.24 -37.60
N VAL A 14 15.49 29.92 -36.85
CA VAL A 14 16.54 29.28 -36.05
C VAL A 14 16.75 30.10 -34.78
N GLY A 15 15.97 29.80 -33.74
CA GLY A 15 16.12 30.49 -32.44
C GLY A 15 15.38 29.87 -31.25
N GLY A 16 14.59 28.81 -31.46
CA GLY A 16 13.77 28.20 -30.39
C GLY A 16 14.17 26.78 -29.97
N GLY A 17 15.25 26.22 -30.51
CA GLY A 17 15.57 24.79 -30.38
C GLY A 17 16.65 24.41 -29.37
N LEU A 18 17.28 25.36 -28.68
CA LEU A 18 18.48 25.12 -27.87
C LEU A 18 18.26 25.25 -26.34
N TRP A 19 17.02 25.39 -25.88
CA TRP A 19 16.71 25.58 -24.45
C TRP A 19 16.22 24.32 -23.72
N ARG A 20 16.15 23.17 -24.40
CA ARG A 20 15.73 21.88 -23.81
C ARG A 20 16.88 20.92 -23.49
N TYR A 21 18.13 21.39 -23.58
CA TYR A 21 19.32 20.60 -23.30
C TYR A 21 20.12 21.23 -22.15
N PHE A 22 19.42 21.64 -21.10
CA PHE A 22 20.06 21.75 -19.79
C PHE A 22 19.96 20.36 -19.17
N ASP A 23 20.97 19.53 -19.43
CA ASP A 23 21.33 18.46 -18.51
C ASP A 23 21.51 19.14 -17.15
N HIS A 24 20.54 19.00 -16.25
CA HIS A 24 20.80 19.23 -14.85
C HIS A 24 21.91 18.24 -14.50
N PRO A 25 23.10 18.67 -14.05
CA PRO A 25 24.03 17.71 -13.46
C PRO A 25 23.27 17.08 -12.29
N GLU A 26 22.82 15.85 -12.48
CA GLU A 26 22.05 15.13 -11.46
C GLU A 26 22.90 15.12 -10.20
N SER A 27 22.34 15.70 -9.13
CA SER A 27 23.02 15.73 -7.84
C SER A 27 23.20 14.27 -7.40
N PRO A 28 24.40 13.84 -6.95
CA PRO A 28 24.60 12.46 -6.45
C PRO A 28 23.59 12.06 -5.37
N ILE A 29 23.10 13.04 -4.61
CA ILE A 29 22.05 12.87 -3.61
C ILE A 29 20.72 12.51 -4.24
N HIS A 30 20.36 13.18 -5.33
CA HIS A 30 19.12 12.94 -6.04
C HIS A 30 19.10 11.54 -6.65
N GLU A 31 20.18 11.13 -7.32
CA GLU A 31 20.33 9.76 -7.86
C GLU A 31 20.15 8.70 -6.75
N SER A 32 20.82 8.87 -5.60
CA SER A 32 20.65 7.99 -4.45
C SER A 32 19.22 8.00 -3.88
N ALA A 33 18.54 9.16 -3.90
CA ALA A 33 17.16 9.27 -3.44
C ALA A 33 16.19 8.56 -4.40
N VAL A 34 16.41 8.65 -5.70
CA VAL A 34 15.65 7.93 -6.73
C VAL A 34 15.81 6.43 -6.54
N ASP A 35 17.04 5.93 -6.33
CA ASP A 35 17.31 4.52 -6.06
C ASP A 35 16.62 3.99 -4.79
N ASP A 36 16.64 4.77 -3.70
CA ASP A 36 15.94 4.43 -2.47
C ASP A 36 14.42 4.43 -2.65
N ALA A 37 13.88 5.43 -3.35
CA ALA A 37 12.47 5.52 -3.67
C ALA A 37 12.00 4.39 -4.60
N ALA A 38 12.83 3.99 -5.58
CA ALA A 38 12.54 2.89 -6.50
C ALA A 38 12.38 1.57 -5.75
N LYS A 39 13.22 1.27 -4.75
CA LYS A 39 13.06 0.07 -3.88
C LYS A 39 11.74 0.07 -3.12
N LYS A 40 11.26 1.24 -2.69
CA LYS A 40 9.96 1.38 -2.03
C LYS A 40 8.82 1.14 -3.03
N VAL A 41 8.96 1.61 -4.28
CA VAL A 41 8.02 1.32 -5.36
C VAL A 41 8.01 -0.18 -5.69
N ASP A 42 9.15 -0.85 -5.75
CA ASP A 42 9.23 -2.30 -5.93
C ASP A 42 8.41 -3.04 -4.86
N GLY A 43 8.54 -2.65 -3.59
CA GLY A 43 7.73 -3.21 -2.51
C GLY A 43 6.21 -2.95 -2.64
N VAL A 44 5.81 -1.85 -3.30
CA VAL A 44 4.40 -1.59 -3.64
C VAL A 44 3.94 -2.50 -4.78
N LEU A 45 4.75 -2.67 -5.82
CA LEU A 45 4.44 -3.53 -6.97
C LEU A 45 4.39 -5.01 -6.58
N ASP A 46 5.35 -5.47 -5.76
CA ASP A 46 5.34 -6.83 -5.19
C ASP A 46 4.03 -7.09 -4.44
N ARG A 47 3.55 -6.10 -3.68
CA ARG A 47 2.28 -6.22 -2.97
C ARG A 47 1.08 -6.27 -3.93
N PHE A 48 1.11 -5.53 -5.03
CA PHE A 48 0.06 -5.59 -6.05
C PHE A 48 -0.07 -6.98 -6.67
N GLU A 49 1.08 -7.56 -7.05
CA GLU A 49 1.14 -8.92 -7.58
C GLU A 49 0.65 -9.93 -6.54
N TYR A 50 1.17 -9.81 -5.31
CA TYR A 50 0.87 -10.71 -4.21
C TYR A 50 -0.62 -10.69 -3.81
N ASP A 51 -1.25 -9.52 -3.83
CA ASP A 51 -2.67 -9.34 -3.49
C ASP A 51 -3.61 -9.61 -4.69
N HIS A 52 -3.06 -9.89 -5.87
CA HIS A 52 -3.78 -10.09 -7.13
C HIS A 52 -4.83 -8.98 -7.36
N LEU A 53 -4.39 -7.72 -7.28
CA LEU A 53 -5.27 -6.58 -7.48
C LEU A 53 -5.64 -6.43 -8.97
N PHE A 54 -6.83 -5.88 -9.25
CA PHE A 54 -7.30 -5.71 -10.63
C PHE A 54 -7.96 -4.35 -10.92
N LYS A 55 -8.38 -3.60 -9.89
CA LYS A 55 -9.11 -2.34 -10.05
C LYS A 55 -8.26 -1.15 -9.65
N ALA A 56 -8.47 -0.03 -10.33
CA ALA A 56 -7.76 1.21 -10.07
C ALA A 56 -7.82 1.65 -8.59
N ASP A 57 -9.01 1.61 -7.99
CA ASP A 57 -9.19 1.97 -6.58
C ASP A 57 -8.45 1.03 -5.62
N ASP A 58 -8.34 -0.26 -5.95
CA ASP A 58 -7.64 -1.24 -5.12
C ASP A 58 -6.12 -1.00 -5.16
N TYR A 59 -5.55 -0.71 -6.34
CA TYR A 59 -4.15 -0.32 -6.47
C TYR A 59 -3.86 0.99 -5.71
N ALA A 60 -4.72 2.00 -5.86
CA ALA A 60 -4.59 3.27 -5.17
C ALA A 60 -4.63 3.08 -3.65
N HIS A 61 -5.57 2.29 -3.16
CA HIS A 61 -5.70 1.96 -1.75
C HIS A 61 -4.46 1.23 -1.24
N SER A 62 -3.99 0.20 -1.95
CA SER A 62 -2.84 -0.62 -1.55
C SER A 62 -1.53 0.18 -1.54
N ALA A 63 -1.24 0.95 -2.60
CA ALA A 63 -0.06 1.84 -2.63
C ALA A 63 -0.14 2.89 -1.52
N GLY A 64 -1.33 3.47 -1.34
CA GLY A 64 -1.59 4.45 -0.31
C GLY A 64 -1.53 3.89 1.11
N GLN A 65 -1.35 2.59 1.33
CA GLN A 65 -1.05 2.05 2.66
C GLN A 65 0.42 2.22 3.04
N HIS A 66 1.35 2.28 2.08
CA HIS A 66 2.78 2.48 2.38
C HIS A 66 3.01 3.86 3.05
N PRO A 67 3.83 3.96 4.12
CA PRO A 67 4.01 5.21 4.86
C PRO A 67 4.67 6.32 4.04
N ASP A 68 5.64 5.96 3.18
CA ASP A 68 6.44 6.91 2.41
C ASP A 68 5.86 7.24 1.02
N VAL A 69 4.68 6.70 0.69
CA VAL A 69 4.06 6.82 -0.63
C VAL A 69 2.79 7.66 -0.54
N LYS A 70 2.66 8.60 -1.47
CA LYS A 70 1.43 9.34 -1.72
C LYS A 70 0.97 9.08 -3.13
N VAL A 71 -0.29 8.71 -3.31
CA VAL A 71 -0.89 8.59 -4.63
C VAL A 71 -1.31 9.98 -5.10
N LEU A 72 -0.73 10.48 -6.18
CA LEU A 72 -1.03 11.80 -6.73
C LEU A 72 -2.13 11.77 -7.77
N ALA A 73 -2.17 10.73 -8.60
CA ALA A 73 -3.19 10.54 -9.62
C ALA A 73 -3.43 9.05 -9.89
N VAL A 74 -4.66 8.74 -10.28
CA VAL A 74 -5.08 7.40 -10.71
C VAL A 74 -6.00 7.58 -11.92
N THR A 75 -5.74 6.84 -13.00
CA THR A 75 -6.59 6.83 -14.19
C THR A 75 -6.78 5.40 -14.69
N GLY A 76 -7.88 5.17 -15.42
CA GLY A 76 -8.30 3.83 -15.82
C GLY A 76 -9.24 3.18 -14.81
N GLU A 77 -9.73 1.99 -15.11
CA GLU A 77 -10.70 1.27 -14.28
C GLU A 77 -10.15 -0.10 -13.84
N THR A 78 -9.68 -0.90 -14.80
CA THR A 78 -9.21 -2.26 -14.57
C THR A 78 -7.92 -2.55 -15.32
N HIS A 79 -7.07 -3.41 -14.75
CA HIS A 79 -5.80 -3.82 -15.35
C HIS A 79 -5.97 -4.44 -16.75
N TRP A 80 -6.99 -5.28 -16.95
CA TRP A 80 -7.16 -6.13 -18.12
C TRP A 80 -8.04 -5.53 -19.25
N GLU A 81 -8.74 -4.41 -19.04
CA GLU A 81 -9.52 -3.75 -20.09
C GLU A 81 -8.91 -2.42 -20.51
N THR A 82 -8.82 -1.48 -19.57
CA THR A 82 -8.38 -0.10 -19.85
C THR A 82 -6.93 0.14 -19.49
N GLY A 83 -6.33 -0.79 -18.74
CA GLY A 83 -5.16 -0.52 -17.92
C GLY A 83 -5.48 0.42 -16.75
N VAL A 84 -4.54 0.51 -15.82
CA VAL A 84 -4.53 1.44 -14.69
C VAL A 84 -3.22 2.21 -14.74
N THR A 85 -3.27 3.53 -14.58
CA THR A 85 -2.06 4.34 -14.41
C THR A 85 -2.10 5.03 -13.05
N LEU A 86 -1.04 4.84 -12.27
CA LEU A 86 -0.83 5.54 -11.01
C LEU A 86 0.33 6.53 -11.16
N VAL A 87 0.20 7.70 -10.55
CA VAL A 87 1.34 8.56 -10.29
C VAL A 87 1.58 8.59 -8.80
N LEU A 88 2.76 8.13 -8.38
CA LEU A 88 3.16 8.03 -6.98
C LEU A 88 4.21 9.09 -6.69
N GLN A 89 4.09 9.78 -5.56
CA GLN A 89 5.18 10.52 -4.95
C GLN A 89 5.72 9.68 -3.79
N VAL A 90 7.00 9.39 -3.84
CA VAL A 90 7.69 8.55 -2.86
C VAL A 90 8.81 9.36 -2.23
N THR A 91 8.90 9.30 -0.91
CA THR A 91 10.01 9.96 -0.20
C THR A 91 11.24 9.06 -0.29
N GLY A 92 12.25 9.47 -1.06
CA GLY A 92 13.54 8.79 -1.19
C GLY A 92 14.59 9.42 -0.28
N HIS A 93 15.46 8.61 0.32
CA HIS A 93 16.56 9.08 1.14
C HIS A 93 17.85 9.17 0.31
N GLY A 94 18.28 10.39 0.00
CA GLY A 94 19.48 10.64 -0.77
C GLY A 94 20.71 10.85 0.12
N VAL A 95 21.85 10.29 -0.30
CA VAL A 95 23.12 10.41 0.42
C VAL A 95 24.24 10.77 -0.55
N GLU A 96 25.03 11.80 -0.22
CA GLU A 96 26.29 12.13 -0.88
C GLU A 96 27.46 11.53 -0.13
N ILE A 97 28.28 10.72 -0.80
CA ILE A 97 29.47 10.11 -0.21
C ILE A 97 30.73 10.77 -0.76
N GLY A 98 31.58 11.25 0.14
CA GLY A 98 32.88 11.81 -0.17
C GLY A 98 33.89 10.77 -0.61
N ALA A 99 35.01 11.23 -1.19
CA ALA A 99 36.07 10.35 -1.68
C ALA A 99 36.72 9.48 -0.57
N ASP A 100 36.56 9.87 0.70
CA ASP A 100 37.02 9.14 1.88
C ASP A 100 35.97 8.15 2.45
N GLY A 101 34.81 8.05 1.80
CA GLY A 101 33.68 7.24 2.26
C GLY A 101 32.82 7.88 3.34
N SER A 102 33.09 9.13 3.73
CA SER A 102 32.25 9.85 4.68
C SER A 102 30.98 10.40 4.02
N VAL A 103 29.89 10.52 4.78
CA VAL A 103 28.67 11.21 4.32
C VAL A 103 28.94 12.71 4.31
N ILE A 104 28.84 13.32 3.13
CA ILE A 104 28.97 14.78 2.93
C ILE A 104 27.64 15.47 3.21
N ASP A 105 26.55 14.90 2.70
CA ASP A 105 25.18 15.42 2.85
C ASP A 105 24.20 14.24 2.77
N GLU A 106 23.07 14.36 3.46
CA GLU A 106 21.97 13.39 3.41
C GLU A 106 20.65 14.13 3.60
N ARG A 107 19.64 13.81 2.78
CA ARG A 107 18.31 14.41 2.88
C ARG A 107 17.25 13.56 2.21
N ASP A 108 16.02 13.74 2.66
CA ASP A 108 14.85 13.14 2.02
C ASP A 108 14.39 14.02 0.85
N GLU A 109 14.14 13.40 -0.30
CA GLU A 109 13.61 14.05 -1.49
C GLU A 109 12.31 13.38 -1.96
N PRO A 110 11.30 14.16 -2.38
CA PRO A 110 10.13 13.61 -3.05
C PRO A 110 10.48 13.25 -4.50
N VAL A 111 10.42 11.97 -4.83
CA VAL A 111 10.62 11.44 -6.19
C VAL A 111 9.28 10.95 -6.74
N CYS A 112 8.96 11.25 -8.00
CA CYS A 112 7.71 10.83 -8.59
C CYS A 112 7.88 9.73 -9.63
N PHE A 113 6.93 8.80 -9.63
CA PHE A 113 6.92 7.61 -10.48
C PHE A 113 5.59 7.53 -11.21
N ARG A 114 5.63 7.08 -12.47
CA ARG A 114 4.43 6.69 -13.22
C ARG A 114 4.41 5.18 -13.36
N ILE A 115 3.42 4.53 -12.75
CA ILE A 115 3.19 3.10 -12.89
C ILE A 115 2.06 2.92 -13.90
N GLN A 116 2.31 2.11 -14.94
CA GLN A 116 1.35 1.78 -15.98
C GLN A 116 1.11 0.28 -15.89
N LEU A 117 -0.09 -0.12 -15.50
CA LEU A 117 -0.50 -1.51 -15.40
C LEU A 117 -1.44 -1.76 -16.57
N GLY A 118 -0.96 -2.41 -17.62
CA GLY A 118 -1.67 -2.58 -18.88
C GLY A 118 -2.15 -4.01 -19.11
N PRO A 119 -3.12 -4.23 -20.01
CA PRO A 119 -3.61 -5.56 -20.33
C PRO A 119 -2.55 -6.44 -21.02
N ASP A 120 -1.63 -5.81 -21.76
CA ASP A 120 -0.60 -6.48 -22.53
C ASP A 120 0.79 -6.39 -21.89
N ASP A 121 1.09 -5.25 -21.24
CA ASP A 121 2.39 -5.00 -20.63
C ASP A 121 2.29 -3.99 -19.48
N ASP A 122 3.16 -4.16 -18.50
CA ASP A 122 3.29 -3.26 -17.36
C ASP A 122 4.58 -2.44 -17.51
N GLY A 123 4.50 -1.15 -17.19
CA GLY A 123 5.58 -0.20 -17.39
C GLY A 123 5.77 0.72 -16.19
N ARG A 124 6.99 1.25 -16.06
CA ARG A 124 7.34 2.21 -15.03
C ARG A 124 8.25 3.30 -15.61
N ASP A 125 7.85 4.55 -15.38
CA ASP A 125 8.73 5.70 -15.56
C ASP A 125 9.19 6.19 -14.18
N ASP A 126 10.50 6.21 -13.98
CA ASP A 126 11.14 6.69 -12.75
C ASP A 126 11.47 8.19 -12.89
N ASP A 127 11.52 8.89 -11.76
CA ASP A 127 11.88 10.31 -11.65
C ASP A 127 11.18 11.24 -12.67
N ILE A 128 9.86 11.10 -12.78
CA ILE A 128 9.05 12.02 -13.57
C ILE A 128 8.78 13.31 -12.80
N ASP A 129 8.47 14.39 -13.51
CA ASP A 129 7.94 15.60 -12.89
C ASP A 129 6.69 15.29 -12.05
N CYS A 130 6.73 15.63 -10.76
CA CYS A 130 5.58 15.46 -9.89
C CYS A 130 4.40 16.34 -10.37
N PRO A 131 3.24 15.76 -10.71
CA PRO A 131 2.10 16.53 -11.14
C PRO A 131 1.63 17.47 -10.03
N ALA A 132 1.28 18.70 -10.39
CA ALA A 132 0.71 19.66 -9.47
C ALA A 132 -0.69 19.19 -9.01
N GLY A 133 -0.92 19.14 -7.71
CA GLY A 133 -2.22 18.73 -7.18
C GLY A 133 -2.14 18.28 -5.72
N LYS A 134 -3.32 18.03 -5.14
CA LYS A 134 -3.41 17.32 -3.86
C LYS A 134 -3.36 15.82 -4.14
N SER A 135 -2.74 15.06 -3.25
CA SER A 135 -2.80 13.61 -3.29
C SER A 135 -4.24 13.09 -3.26
N VAL A 136 -4.48 11.99 -3.96
CA VAL A 136 -5.71 11.21 -3.85
C VAL A 136 -5.87 10.79 -2.38
N PRO A 137 -7.01 11.09 -1.73
CA PRO A 137 -7.24 10.69 -0.37
C PRO A 137 -7.39 9.16 -0.29
N VAL A 138 -6.47 8.52 0.43
CA VAL A 138 -6.54 7.08 0.72
C VAL A 138 -6.81 6.90 2.21
N THR A 139 -7.87 6.16 2.54
CA THR A 139 -8.14 5.81 3.93
C THR A 139 -7.14 4.75 4.36
N LYS A 140 -6.41 5.01 5.45
CA LYS A 140 -5.50 4.01 6.02
C LYS A 140 -6.30 2.90 6.68
N ASP A 141 -5.92 1.66 6.41
CA ASP A 141 -6.50 0.51 7.07
C ASP A 141 -6.16 0.55 8.58
N PRO A 142 -7.09 0.18 9.46
CA PRO A 142 -6.76 0.01 10.86
C PRO A 142 -5.76 -1.14 11.04
N SER A 143 -5.16 -1.25 12.22
CA SER A 143 -4.28 -2.37 12.55
C SER A 143 -4.65 -3.01 13.88
N LEU A 144 -4.51 -4.34 13.94
CA LEU A 144 -4.59 -5.12 15.18
C LEU A 144 -3.23 -5.23 15.88
N THR A 145 -2.19 -4.53 15.43
CA THR A 145 -0.87 -4.54 16.09
C THR A 145 -1.01 -4.16 17.57
N GLY A 146 -0.49 -5.02 18.46
CA GLY A 146 -0.56 -4.79 19.91
C GLY A 146 -1.95 -4.98 20.54
N VAL A 147 -2.88 -5.68 19.87
CA VAL A 147 -4.22 -6.00 20.41
C VAL A 147 -4.24 -7.30 21.21
N ASP A 148 -3.37 -8.27 20.90
CA ASP A 148 -3.46 -9.67 21.37
C ASP A 148 -3.55 -9.82 22.88
N ALA A 149 -2.62 -9.20 23.62
CA ALA A 149 -2.56 -9.32 25.07
C ALA A 149 -3.78 -8.67 25.76
N ARG A 150 -4.21 -7.51 25.25
CA ARG A 150 -5.38 -6.79 25.77
C ARG A 150 -6.67 -7.55 25.48
N LEU A 151 -6.80 -8.07 24.26
CA LEU A 151 -7.91 -8.92 23.86
C LEU A 151 -7.97 -10.17 24.72
N LYS A 152 -6.86 -10.91 24.84
CA LYS A 152 -6.80 -12.13 25.66
C LYS A 152 -7.25 -11.86 27.10
N SER A 153 -6.69 -10.84 27.74
CA SER A 153 -7.05 -10.48 29.12
C SER A 153 -8.53 -10.11 29.26
N ALA A 154 -9.09 -9.34 28.31
CA ALA A 154 -10.49 -8.97 28.31
C ALA A 154 -11.41 -10.18 28.13
N LEU A 155 -11.05 -11.12 27.25
CA LEU A 155 -11.81 -12.34 27.01
C LEU A 155 -11.73 -13.33 28.19
N GLU A 156 -10.57 -13.46 28.83
CA GLU A 156 -10.41 -14.28 30.05
C GLU A 156 -11.28 -13.76 31.19
N ALA A 157 -11.36 -12.44 31.37
CA ALA A 157 -12.22 -11.83 32.37
C ALA A 157 -13.72 -11.99 32.07
N ALA A 158 -14.10 -12.03 30.79
CA ALA A 158 -15.49 -12.22 30.37
C ALA A 158 -15.97 -13.67 30.52
N GLY A 159 -15.07 -14.65 30.30
CA GLY A 159 -15.44 -16.07 30.26
C GLY A 159 -16.29 -16.43 29.03
N PRO A 160 -16.79 -17.68 28.94
CA PRO A 160 -17.50 -18.18 27.75
C PRO A 160 -18.97 -17.71 27.70
N ASP A 161 -19.23 -16.43 27.93
CA ASP A 161 -20.53 -15.78 27.83
C ASP A 161 -20.54 -14.76 26.67
N GLU A 162 -21.36 -14.99 25.65
CA GLU A 162 -21.32 -14.18 24.41
C GLU A 162 -21.60 -12.68 24.66
N PRO A 163 -22.63 -12.30 25.43
CA PRO A 163 -22.88 -10.89 25.75
C PRO A 163 -21.72 -10.25 26.51
N ALA A 164 -21.13 -10.93 27.51
CA ALA A 164 -19.96 -10.44 28.22
C ALA A 164 -18.74 -10.28 27.31
N VAL A 165 -18.50 -11.25 26.40
CA VAL A 165 -17.43 -11.16 25.39
C VAL A 165 -17.62 -9.95 24.48
N ARG A 166 -18.83 -9.71 23.96
CA ARG A 166 -19.12 -8.53 23.14
C ARG A 166 -18.87 -7.23 23.92
N ALA A 167 -19.33 -7.16 25.16
CA ALA A 167 -19.10 -6.00 26.01
C ALA A 167 -17.60 -5.76 26.28
N ALA A 168 -16.83 -6.84 26.50
CA ALA A 168 -15.39 -6.78 26.69
C ALA A 168 -14.67 -6.25 25.44
N ILE A 169 -15.06 -6.70 24.24
CA ILE A 169 -14.48 -6.20 22.97
C ILE A 169 -14.81 -4.71 22.78
N ILE A 170 -16.04 -4.27 23.05
CA ILE A 170 -16.42 -2.86 22.98
C ILE A 170 -15.56 -2.01 23.94
N ALA A 171 -15.31 -2.51 25.15
CA ALA A 171 -14.48 -1.82 26.14
C ALA A 171 -13.01 -1.65 25.72
N LEU A 172 -12.52 -2.45 24.76
CA LEU A 172 -11.18 -2.28 24.18
C LEU A 172 -11.04 -1.02 23.32
N LYS A 173 -12.16 -0.39 22.92
CA LYS A 173 -12.19 0.83 22.10
C LYS A 173 -11.32 0.69 20.85
N LEU A 174 -11.50 -0.42 20.14
CA LEU A 174 -10.86 -0.68 18.85
C LEU A 174 -11.33 0.35 17.81
N ASP A 175 -10.54 0.53 16.76
CA ASP A 175 -10.94 1.34 15.61
C ASP A 175 -12.29 0.85 15.05
N PRO A 176 -13.26 1.75 14.80
CA PRO A 176 -14.59 1.36 14.34
C PRO A 176 -14.61 0.69 12.95
N ALA A 177 -13.56 0.83 12.14
CA ALA A 177 -13.42 0.13 10.88
C ALA A 177 -13.02 -1.35 11.04
N ILE A 178 -12.55 -1.76 12.24
CA ILE A 178 -12.28 -3.17 12.54
C ILE A 178 -13.60 -3.93 12.62
N ARG A 179 -13.78 -4.87 11.70
CA ARG A 179 -14.95 -5.74 11.70
C ARG A 179 -14.84 -6.75 12.83
N GLN A 180 -15.93 -6.93 13.55
CA GLN A 180 -16.03 -7.82 14.70
C GLN A 180 -17.10 -8.86 14.41
N ASP A 181 -16.73 -10.13 14.53
CA ASP A 181 -17.66 -11.24 14.49
C ASP A 181 -17.51 -12.05 15.78
N VAL A 182 -18.64 -12.36 16.40
CA VAL A 182 -18.70 -13.11 17.67
C VAL A 182 -19.84 -14.09 17.57
N ALA A 183 -19.59 -15.33 17.97
CA ALA A 183 -20.60 -16.38 17.99
C ALA A 183 -20.35 -17.34 19.15
N ALA A 184 -21.42 -17.84 19.77
CA ALA A 184 -21.34 -18.92 20.75
C ALA A 184 -21.77 -20.27 20.18
N LYS A 185 -21.09 -21.35 20.61
CA LYS A 185 -21.47 -22.73 20.31
C LYS A 185 -20.91 -23.70 21.34
N ASP A 186 -21.76 -24.62 21.83
CA ASP A 186 -21.37 -25.70 22.75
C ASP A 186 -20.59 -25.21 23.99
N GLY A 187 -21.06 -24.13 24.64
CA GLY A 187 -20.40 -23.55 25.82
C GLY A 187 -19.05 -22.88 25.54
N ARG A 188 -18.78 -22.53 24.28
CA ARG A 188 -17.58 -21.80 23.83
C ARG A 188 -18.01 -20.55 23.08
N VAL A 189 -17.16 -19.53 23.08
CA VAL A 189 -17.35 -18.30 22.28
C VAL A 189 -16.19 -18.15 21.31
N GLY A 190 -16.50 -17.99 20.03
CA GLY A 190 -15.55 -17.62 19.00
C GLY A 190 -15.61 -16.12 18.76
N VAL A 191 -14.45 -15.51 18.54
CA VAL A 191 -14.29 -14.11 18.16
C VAL A 191 -13.41 -14.05 16.93
N ALA A 192 -13.76 -13.19 15.98
CA ALA A 192 -12.89 -12.78 14.89
C ALA A 192 -12.86 -11.25 14.81
N LEU A 193 -11.66 -10.70 14.78
CA LEU A 193 -11.41 -9.28 14.52
C LEU A 193 -10.66 -9.17 13.20
N ARG A 194 -11.20 -8.39 12.25
CA ARG A 194 -10.58 -8.14 10.95
C ARG A 194 -10.34 -6.66 10.75
N ALA A 195 -9.08 -6.26 10.66
CA ALA A 195 -8.69 -4.88 10.39
C ALA A 195 -8.40 -4.63 8.92
N ALA A 196 -7.76 -5.59 8.25
CA ALA A 196 -7.43 -5.53 6.83
C ALA A 196 -7.62 -6.90 6.17
N GLN A 197 -7.24 -7.04 4.89
CA GLN A 197 -7.34 -8.32 4.18
C GLN A 197 -6.60 -9.44 4.92
N TYR A 198 -5.39 -9.16 5.40
CA TYR A 198 -4.49 -10.12 6.04
C TYR A 198 -4.16 -9.80 7.50
N ASP A 199 -4.87 -8.84 8.12
CA ASP A 199 -4.76 -8.56 9.55
C ASP A 199 -6.02 -9.07 10.26
N CYS A 200 -5.91 -10.29 10.77
CA CYS A 200 -6.97 -11.02 11.45
C CYS A 200 -6.49 -11.60 12.78
N ILE A 201 -7.29 -11.43 13.83
CA ILE A 201 -7.14 -12.18 15.08
C ILE A 201 -8.39 -13.04 15.27
N LEU A 202 -8.18 -14.33 15.48
CA LEU A 202 -9.19 -15.26 15.93
C LEU A 202 -8.98 -15.56 17.42
N ALA A 203 -10.06 -15.65 18.18
CA ALA A 203 -10.00 -16.06 19.57
C ALA A 203 -11.10 -17.06 19.93
N ARG A 204 -10.75 -17.99 20.82
CA ARG A 204 -11.66 -18.98 21.37
C ARG A 204 -11.68 -18.85 22.88
N VAL A 205 -12.87 -18.66 23.43
CA VAL A 205 -13.10 -18.60 24.88
C VAL A 205 -13.81 -19.86 25.33
N THR A 206 -13.27 -20.51 26.36
CA THR A 206 -13.82 -21.71 26.99
C THR A 206 -13.89 -21.51 28.50
N SER A 207 -14.37 -22.51 29.24
CA SER A 207 -14.31 -22.50 30.70
C SER A 207 -12.90 -22.51 31.28
N THR A 208 -11.88 -22.84 30.48
CA THR A 208 -10.47 -22.91 30.92
C THR A 208 -9.67 -21.65 30.61
N GLY A 209 -10.23 -20.70 29.84
CA GLY A 209 -9.58 -19.45 29.48
C GLY A 209 -9.82 -19.03 28.02
N ALA A 210 -9.02 -18.08 27.54
CA ALA A 210 -9.05 -17.61 26.16
C ALA A 210 -7.75 -17.95 25.41
N GLU A 211 -7.91 -18.48 24.19
CA GLU A 211 -6.83 -18.76 23.26
C GLU A 211 -6.91 -17.77 22.10
N ILE A 212 -5.76 -17.24 21.67
CA ILE A 212 -5.64 -16.31 20.54
C ILE A 212 -4.84 -16.97 19.43
N TRP A 213 -5.24 -16.74 18.19
CA TRP A 213 -4.53 -17.18 17.00
C TRP A 213 -4.57 -16.11 15.92
N ARG A 214 -3.41 -15.84 15.32
CA ARG A 214 -3.28 -15.06 14.09
C ARG A 214 -2.98 -16.01 12.93
N PRO A 215 -3.94 -16.24 12.01
CA PRO A 215 -3.66 -16.97 10.79
C PRO A 215 -2.55 -16.26 9.99
N SER A 216 -1.74 -17.04 9.27
CA SER A 216 -0.71 -16.45 8.40
C SER A 216 -1.35 -15.75 7.19
N HIS A 217 -0.55 -14.93 6.50
CA HIS A 217 -1.00 -14.28 5.27
C HIS A 217 -1.55 -15.30 4.26
N THR A 218 -0.82 -16.39 4.00
CA THR A 218 -1.26 -17.46 3.08
C THR A 218 -2.60 -18.07 3.48
N GLN A 219 -2.86 -18.23 4.78
CA GLN A 219 -4.16 -18.72 5.24
C GLN A 219 -5.28 -17.71 4.99
N LEU A 220 -4.99 -16.41 5.03
CA LEU A 220 -5.97 -15.35 4.80
C LEU A 220 -6.12 -14.96 3.33
N ALA A 221 -5.41 -15.65 2.42
CA ALA A 221 -5.55 -15.43 1.00
C ALA A 221 -7.02 -15.63 0.55
N PRO A 222 -7.49 -14.86 -0.44
CA PRO A 222 -8.84 -15.03 -0.97
C PRO A 222 -9.13 -16.48 -1.37
N GLY A 223 -10.19 -17.06 -0.82
CA GLY A 223 -10.59 -18.46 -1.09
C GLY A 223 -10.07 -19.50 -0.08
N GLU A 224 -9.12 -19.13 0.79
CA GLU A 224 -8.55 -20.02 1.81
C GLU A 224 -9.37 -19.99 3.12
N LEU A 225 -8.84 -19.38 4.19
CA LEU A 225 -9.46 -19.32 5.51
C LEU A 225 -10.12 -17.94 5.75
N PRO A 226 -11.44 -17.88 5.97
CA PRO A 226 -12.09 -16.62 6.28
C PRO A 226 -11.78 -16.18 7.72
N CYS A 227 -11.61 -14.88 7.93
CA CYS A 227 -11.59 -14.29 9.27
C CYS A 227 -13.02 -14.23 9.84
N ALA A 228 -13.47 -15.30 10.50
CA ALA A 228 -14.83 -15.41 11.03
C ALA A 228 -14.88 -16.21 12.35
N ALA A 229 -15.83 -15.90 13.22
CA ALA A 229 -16.00 -16.56 14.53
C ALA A 229 -16.26 -18.06 14.39
N GLY A 230 -16.89 -18.48 13.30
CA GLY A 230 -17.09 -19.90 12.98
C GLY A 230 -15.77 -20.69 12.85
N ILE A 231 -14.71 -20.07 12.31
CA ILE A 231 -13.38 -20.70 12.26
C ILE A 231 -12.78 -20.79 13.67
N ALA A 232 -12.96 -19.74 14.48
CA ALA A 232 -12.55 -19.77 15.88
C ALA A 232 -13.24 -20.87 16.69
N LEU A 233 -14.40 -21.37 16.25
CA LEU A 233 -15.12 -22.50 16.89
C LEU A 233 -14.85 -23.86 16.24
N SER A 234 -14.14 -23.91 15.10
CA SER A 234 -13.93 -25.13 14.31
C SER A 234 -12.73 -25.95 14.76
N SER A 235 -12.57 -27.15 14.20
CA SER A 235 -11.36 -27.97 14.43
C SER A 235 -10.11 -27.44 13.72
N THR A 236 -10.23 -26.38 12.92
CA THR A 236 -9.13 -25.76 12.15
C THR A 236 -8.41 -24.65 12.93
N PHE A 237 -9.01 -24.13 13.99
CA PHE A 237 -8.39 -23.09 14.83
C PHE A 237 -6.99 -23.49 15.32
N GLY A 238 -6.02 -22.60 15.12
CA GLY A 238 -4.65 -22.78 15.55
C GLY A 238 -3.84 -23.79 14.72
N LYS A 239 -4.41 -24.32 13.62
CA LYS A 239 -3.68 -25.21 12.72
C LYS A 239 -3.01 -24.40 11.62
N TYR A 240 -1.72 -24.63 11.43
CA TYR A 240 -0.98 -24.15 10.26
C TYR A 240 -1.08 -25.20 9.14
N PRO A 241 -1.29 -24.81 7.87
CA PRO A 241 -1.14 -25.73 6.76
C PRO A 241 0.29 -26.29 6.77
N HIS A 242 0.39 -27.61 6.58
CA HIS A 242 1.66 -28.32 6.44
C HIS A 242 2.27 -28.07 5.06
#